data_AF-A0A0F8WXV3-F1
#
_entry.id   AF-A0A0F8WXV3-F1
#
_cell.length_a   1.000
_cell.length_b   1.000
_cell.length_c   1.000
_cell.angle_alpha   90.00
_cell.angle_beta   90.00
_cell.angle_gamma   90.00
#
_symmetry.space_group_name_H-M   'P 1'
#
loop_
_entity.id
_entity.type
_entity.pdbx_description
1 polymer ?
#
loop_
_entity_poly.entity_id
_entity_poly.type
_entity_poly.pdbx_seq_one_letter_code
_entity_poly.pdbx_strand_id
1 'polypeptide(L)'
;MMSVHSQTKGKHGTATRDSAAARGLSHDAIKLLKTQDAAYLRTVGERIRRQIGKVEEEVRMQEGIKGVLGEDEHGKDKKGPAGEEEEDFDDDDDDDDDFGVDFGEVEKQPRKLVFADDREEQRDLKKTLEEGDLEDDEDEDEEEDSFAARQRQPQQKKSQKQIDAERQALAAARRAKKMKKRAAEGRENKLKALQKQFTHISAAGRALDLQRAKMAHTVGGVNKNGLKFKIRERRR
;
A
#
# COMPACT_ATOMS: atom_id res chain seq x y z
N MET A 1 47.06 40.59 -9.64
CA MET A 1 45.75 41.26 -9.51
C MET A 1 44.80 40.89 -10.67
N MET A 2 44.67 39.62 -11.07
CA MET A 2 43.85 39.25 -12.26
C MET A 2 42.91 38.05 -12.08
N SER A 3 42.69 37.57 -10.85
CA SER A 3 41.57 36.66 -10.57
C SER A 3 41.26 36.61 -9.07
N VAL A 4 40.75 37.72 -8.53
CA VAL A 4 40.11 37.68 -7.21
C VAL A 4 38.87 38.54 -7.37
N HIS A 5 37.73 37.86 -7.55
CA HIS A 5 36.38 38.44 -7.64
C HIS A 5 36.27 39.66 -6.72
N SER A 6 36.38 40.85 -7.32
CA SER A 6 36.56 42.09 -6.58
C SER A 6 35.25 42.48 -5.94
N GLN A 7 35.23 42.26 -4.63
CA GLN A 7 34.50 42.95 -3.58
C GLN A 7 32.97 43.14 -3.73
N THR A 8 32.31 42.59 -2.69
CA THR A 8 30.94 42.77 -2.21
C THR A 8 29.78 42.17 -3.03
N LYS A 9 29.49 40.89 -2.75
CA LYS A 9 28.09 40.46 -2.52
C LYS A 9 28.01 39.55 -1.29
N GLY A 10 27.38 40.07 -0.23
CA GLY A 10 27.20 39.42 1.08
C GLY A 10 28.03 40.06 2.19
N LYS A 11 27.44 40.20 3.39
CA LYS A 11 28.01 40.91 4.56
C LYS A 11 29.29 40.28 5.12
N HIS A 12 29.65 39.09 4.63
CA HIS A 12 30.93 38.45 4.86
C HIS A 12 31.64 38.35 3.53
N GLY A 13 32.72 39.11 3.35
CA GLY A 13 33.57 39.12 2.15
C GLY A 13 34.40 37.86 1.98
N THR A 14 33.81 36.67 2.15
CA THR A 14 34.42 35.41 1.76
C THR A 14 34.44 35.40 0.24
N ALA A 15 35.61 35.68 -0.33
CA ALA A 15 35.86 35.53 -1.77
C ALA A 15 35.24 34.21 -2.22
N THR A 16 34.32 34.28 -3.19
CA THR A 16 33.64 33.13 -3.77
C THR A 16 34.71 32.12 -4.19
N ARG A 17 34.86 31.05 -3.39
CA ARG A 17 35.83 30.00 -3.65
C ARG A 17 35.56 29.47 -5.04
N ASP A 18 36.64 29.31 -5.80
CA ASP A 18 36.63 28.74 -7.15
C ASP A 18 36.21 27.26 -7.04
N SER A 19 34.90 27.07 -6.97
CA SER A 19 34.24 25.78 -6.84
C SER A 19 33.91 25.27 -8.23
N ALA A 20 33.79 23.96 -8.40
CA ALA A 20 33.32 23.38 -9.67
C ALA A 20 31.95 23.98 -10.09
N ALA A 21 31.14 24.43 -9.11
CA ALA A 21 29.92 25.19 -9.31
C ALA A 21 30.15 26.59 -9.90
N ALA A 22 31.25 27.28 -9.54
CA ALA A 22 31.63 28.59 -10.08
C ALA A 22 32.22 28.50 -11.49
N ARG A 23 32.91 27.40 -11.83
CA ARG A 23 33.48 27.18 -13.18
C ARG A 23 32.43 26.74 -14.21
N GLY A 24 31.31 26.17 -13.76
CA GLY A 24 30.26 25.63 -14.62
C GLY A 24 30.71 24.38 -15.37
N LEU A 25 29.86 23.35 -15.43
CA LEU A 25 30.16 22.20 -16.28
C LEU A 25 29.86 22.51 -17.75
N SER A 26 30.68 21.98 -18.65
CA SER A 26 30.38 22.04 -20.09
C SER A 26 29.10 21.28 -20.41
N HIS A 27 28.40 21.70 -21.46
CA HIS A 27 27.12 21.10 -21.84
C HIS A 27 27.26 19.60 -22.16
N ASP A 28 28.38 19.18 -22.76
CA ASP A 28 28.65 17.77 -23.07
C ASP A 28 28.93 16.93 -21.83
N ALA A 29 29.64 17.48 -20.83
CA ALA A 29 29.82 16.82 -19.54
C ALA A 29 28.46 16.61 -18.85
N ILE A 30 27.56 17.60 -18.89
CA ILE A 30 26.21 17.48 -18.33
C ILE A 30 25.40 16.41 -19.08
N LYS A 31 25.50 16.32 -20.42
CA LYS A 31 24.81 15.27 -21.21
C LYS A 31 25.29 13.88 -20.83
N LEU A 32 26.59 13.72 -20.62
CA LEU A 32 27.18 12.45 -20.20
C LEU A 32 26.64 12.03 -18.83
N LEU A 33 26.71 12.93 -17.83
CA LEU A 33 26.20 12.68 -16.48
C LEU A 33 24.71 12.29 -16.48
N LYS A 34 23.86 13.05 -17.19
CA LYS A 34 22.43 12.73 -17.26
C LYS A 34 22.13 11.42 -17.99
N THR A 35 23.00 11.00 -18.90
CA THR A 35 22.87 9.69 -19.57
C THR A 35 23.26 8.57 -18.61
N GLN A 36 24.28 8.77 -17.77
CA GLN A 36 24.64 7.84 -16.70
C GLN A 36 23.52 7.73 -15.67
N ASP A 37 22.96 8.85 -15.22
CA ASP A 37 21.83 8.88 -14.29
C ASP A 37 20.61 8.15 -14.86
N ALA A 38 20.31 8.33 -16.15
CA ALA A 38 19.20 7.62 -16.80
C ALA A 38 19.42 6.10 -16.82
N ALA A 39 20.64 5.64 -17.09
CA ALA A 39 20.99 4.22 -17.02
C ALA A 39 20.89 3.68 -15.59
N TYR A 40 21.33 4.46 -14.60
CA TYR A 40 21.20 4.12 -13.18
C TYR A 40 19.73 3.98 -12.77
N LEU A 41 18.88 4.97 -13.05
CA LEU A 41 17.45 4.90 -12.72
C LEU A 41 16.75 3.72 -13.40
N ARG A 42 17.13 3.37 -14.63
CA ARG A 42 16.59 2.19 -15.32
C ARG A 42 16.93 0.90 -14.57
N THR A 43 18.19 0.71 -14.20
CA THR A 43 18.62 -0.52 -13.50
C THR A 43 18.05 -0.61 -12.08
N VAL A 44 17.98 0.50 -11.35
CA VAL A 44 17.32 0.56 -10.04
C VAL A 44 15.82 0.29 -10.17
N GLY A 45 15.16 0.88 -11.18
CA GLY A 45 13.74 0.64 -11.46
C GLY A 45 13.44 -0.83 -11.78
N GLU A 46 14.29 -1.48 -12.58
CA GLU A 46 14.16 -2.92 -12.86
C GLU A 46 14.37 -3.78 -11.61
N ARG A 47 15.33 -3.43 -10.76
CA ARG A 47 15.55 -4.13 -9.49
C ARG A 47 14.33 -4.05 -8.59
N ILE A 48 13.74 -2.86 -8.42
CA ILE A 48 12.54 -2.68 -7.59
C ILE A 48 11.34 -3.38 -8.21
N ARG A 49 11.17 -3.33 -9.53
CA ARG A 49 10.10 -4.09 -10.21
C ARG A 49 10.18 -5.59 -9.92
N ARG A 50 11.38 -6.18 -9.92
CA ARG A 50 11.57 -7.60 -9.54
C ARG A 50 11.26 -7.84 -8.06
N GLN A 51 11.57 -6.90 -7.18
CA GLN A 51 11.21 -7.00 -5.76
C GLN A 51 9.71 -6.91 -5.54
N ILE A 52 9.02 -6.02 -6.25
CA ILE A 52 7.55 -5.93 -6.27
C ILE A 52 6.96 -7.27 -6.67
N GLY A 53 7.39 -7.85 -7.80
CA GLY A 53 6.88 -9.15 -8.26
C GLY A 53 7.03 -10.26 -7.22
N LYS A 54 8.19 -10.36 -6.56
CA LYS A 54 8.42 -11.34 -5.49
C LYS A 54 7.49 -11.13 -4.30
N VAL A 55 7.35 -9.89 -3.83
CA VAL A 55 6.49 -9.58 -2.67
C VAL A 55 5.02 -9.75 -3.03
N GLU A 56 4.62 -9.41 -4.25
CA GLU A 56 3.27 -9.67 -4.76
C GLU A 56 2.94 -11.16 -4.83
N GLU A 57 3.88 -12.00 -5.27
CA GLU A 57 3.74 -13.46 -5.23
C GLU A 57 3.59 -13.96 -3.79
N GLU A 58 4.42 -13.47 -2.85
CA GLU A 58 4.31 -13.81 -1.43
C GLU A 58 2.95 -13.41 -0.83
N VAL A 59 2.45 -12.21 -1.14
CA VAL A 59 1.14 -11.72 -0.68
C VAL A 59 0.02 -12.55 -1.30
N ARG A 60 0.04 -12.82 -2.60
CA ARG A 60 -0.95 -13.67 -3.27
C ARG A 60 -0.97 -15.09 -2.72
N MET A 61 0.19 -15.68 -2.42
CA MET A 61 0.26 -16.99 -1.78
C MET A 61 -0.32 -16.95 -0.36
N GLN A 62 -0.09 -15.87 0.39
CA GLN A 62 -0.69 -15.69 1.71
C GLN A 62 -2.21 -15.53 1.64
N GLU A 63 -2.73 -14.73 0.71
CA GLU A 63 -4.16 -14.57 0.46
C GLU A 63 -4.81 -15.87 -0.01
N GLY A 64 -4.15 -16.62 -0.90
CA GLY A 64 -4.62 -17.93 -1.35
C GLY A 64 -4.72 -18.94 -0.21
N ILE A 65 -3.73 -18.95 0.71
CA ILE A 65 -3.79 -19.78 1.92
C ILE A 65 -4.91 -19.32 2.85
N LYS A 66 -5.09 -18.00 3.04
CA LYS A 66 -6.18 -17.45 3.86
C LYS A 66 -7.56 -17.85 3.32
N GLY A 67 -7.77 -17.72 2.00
CA GLY A 67 -9.02 -18.10 1.34
C GLY A 67 -9.29 -19.60 1.32
N VAL A 68 -8.25 -20.45 1.31
CA VAL A 68 -8.41 -21.92 1.43
C VAL A 68 -8.70 -22.34 2.88
N LEU A 69 -8.11 -21.65 3.86
CA LEU A 69 -8.32 -21.92 5.28
C LEU A 69 -9.61 -21.32 5.83
N GLY A 70 -10.38 -20.57 5.02
CA GLY A 70 -11.61 -19.93 5.47
C GLY A 70 -11.38 -18.84 6.52
N GLU A 71 -10.16 -18.36 6.73
CA GLU A 71 -9.84 -17.25 7.65
C GLU A 71 -10.26 -15.88 7.07
N ASP A 72 -11.09 -15.85 6.03
CA ASP A 72 -11.65 -14.62 5.46
C ASP A 72 -12.59 -13.99 6.50
N GLU A 73 -12.07 -13.07 7.32
CA GLU A 73 -12.84 -12.06 8.07
C GLU A 73 -13.77 -11.36 7.06
N HIS A 74 -14.97 -11.90 6.88
CA HIS A 74 -15.99 -11.38 6.00
C HIS A 74 -16.66 -10.20 6.70
N GLY A 75 -16.30 -8.99 6.25
CA GLY A 75 -17.17 -7.82 6.29
C GLY A 75 -17.70 -7.40 7.67
N LYS A 76 -16.99 -6.46 8.32
CA LYS A 76 -17.69 -5.46 9.14
C LYS A 76 -18.69 -4.73 8.24
N ASP A 77 -19.92 -5.21 8.24
CA ASP A 77 -21.08 -4.41 7.88
C ASP A 77 -21.11 -3.23 8.85
N LYS A 78 -20.61 -2.08 8.40
CA LYS A 78 -20.95 -0.80 9.01
C LYS A 78 -22.44 -0.53 8.77
N LYS A 79 -23.29 -1.17 9.57
CA LYS A 79 -24.64 -0.69 9.88
C LYS A 79 -24.68 -0.34 11.37
N GLY A 80 -24.02 0.76 11.73
CA GLY A 80 -24.31 1.44 12.98
C GLY A 80 -25.66 2.18 12.83
N PRO A 81 -26.57 2.09 13.81
CA PRO A 81 -27.74 2.95 13.85
C PRO A 81 -27.29 4.40 14.11
N ALA A 82 -28.02 5.34 13.54
CA ALA A 82 -27.83 6.77 13.72
C ALA A 82 -27.72 7.15 15.21
N GLY A 83 -26.66 7.87 15.57
CA GLY A 83 -26.43 8.40 16.90
C GLY A 83 -25.16 9.25 16.92
N GLU A 84 -25.35 10.53 17.22
CA GLU A 84 -24.37 11.62 17.27
C GLU A 84 -23.16 11.30 18.16
N GLU A 85 -21.97 11.73 17.75
CA GLU A 85 -21.02 12.55 18.52
C GLU A 85 -19.70 12.72 17.75
N GLU A 86 -19.31 13.97 17.55
CA GLU A 86 -18.07 14.42 16.93
C GLU A 86 -16.89 14.18 17.88
N GLU A 87 -15.76 13.63 17.39
CA GLU A 87 -14.44 14.02 17.90
C GLU A 87 -13.42 13.99 16.74
N ASP A 88 -12.88 15.18 16.49
CA ASP A 88 -11.81 15.51 15.55
C ASP A 88 -10.55 14.66 15.75
N PHE A 89 -10.03 14.11 14.65
CA PHE A 89 -8.61 13.88 14.49
C PHE A 89 -8.19 14.33 13.09
N ASP A 90 -7.77 15.60 13.02
CA ASP A 90 -7.01 16.18 11.92
C ASP A 90 -5.74 15.35 11.64
N ASP A 91 -5.63 14.79 10.44
CA ASP A 91 -4.34 14.54 9.78
C ASP A 91 -4.46 15.09 8.36
N ASP A 92 -4.22 16.40 8.28
CA ASP A 92 -4.18 17.24 7.11
C ASP A 92 -2.81 17.05 6.42
N ASP A 93 -2.76 16.24 5.35
CA ASP A 93 -1.70 16.27 4.33
C ASP A 93 -2.09 15.40 3.12
N ASP A 94 -2.80 15.98 2.15
CA ASP A 94 -2.33 16.15 0.76
C ASP A 94 -3.52 16.50 -0.16
N ASP A 95 -3.54 17.77 -0.55
CA ASP A 95 -4.30 18.34 -1.65
C ASP A 95 -4.05 17.62 -2.99
N ASP A 96 -5.13 17.52 -3.77
CA ASP A 96 -5.18 17.63 -5.23
C ASP A 96 -4.58 16.51 -6.12
N ASP A 97 -5.39 15.47 -6.36
CA ASP A 97 -5.67 14.97 -7.72
C ASP A 97 -6.94 14.07 -7.69
N ASP A 98 -8.08 14.67 -7.30
CA ASP A 98 -9.41 14.05 -7.46
C ASP A 98 -9.84 14.11 -8.93
N PHE A 99 -9.34 13.15 -9.72
CA PHE A 99 -10.00 12.79 -10.97
C PHE A 99 -11.22 11.94 -10.61
N GLY A 100 -12.36 12.62 -10.41
CA GLY A 100 -13.67 12.05 -10.09
C GLY A 100 -14.16 11.01 -11.11
N VAL A 101 -13.59 9.81 -11.03
CA VAL A 101 -14.10 8.61 -11.67
C VAL A 101 -14.84 7.88 -10.59
N ASP A 102 -16.16 8.06 -10.58
CA ASP A 102 -17.12 7.21 -9.90
C ASP A 102 -16.96 5.79 -10.45
N PHE A 103 -16.00 5.05 -9.89
CA PHE A 103 -15.81 3.63 -10.19
C PHE A 103 -16.92 2.92 -9.42
N GLY A 104 -18.08 2.87 -10.07
CA GLY A 104 -19.31 2.31 -9.54
C GLY A 104 -19.08 1.01 -8.78
N GLU A 105 -19.84 0.88 -7.70
CA GLU A 105 -19.96 -0.29 -6.82
C GLU A 105 -19.63 -1.59 -7.56
N VAL A 106 -18.39 -2.05 -7.41
CA VAL A 106 -17.93 -3.28 -8.04
C VAL A 106 -18.62 -4.41 -7.28
N GLU A 107 -19.75 -4.88 -7.80
CA GLU A 107 -20.43 -6.07 -7.32
C GLU A 107 -19.40 -7.19 -7.18
N LYS A 108 -19.12 -7.60 -5.92
CA LYS A 108 -18.16 -8.65 -5.63
C LYS A 108 -18.66 -9.93 -6.30
N GLN A 109 -18.03 -10.29 -7.42
CA GLN A 109 -18.33 -11.53 -8.12
C GLN A 109 -18.13 -12.71 -7.15
N PRO A 110 -19.06 -13.68 -7.12
CA PRO A 110 -18.96 -14.81 -6.20
C PRO A 110 -17.69 -15.62 -6.51
N ARG A 111 -16.80 -15.76 -5.52
CA ARG A 111 -15.49 -16.42 -5.66
C ARG A 111 -15.61 -17.93 -5.89
N LYS A 112 -16.68 -18.56 -5.38
CA LYS A 112 -16.94 -20.00 -5.49
C LYS A 112 -18.43 -20.23 -5.68
N LEU A 113 -18.78 -20.98 -6.71
CA LEU A 113 -20.13 -21.47 -6.93
C LEU A 113 -20.17 -22.95 -6.52
N VAL A 114 -21.06 -23.30 -5.60
CA VAL A 114 -21.30 -24.69 -5.19
C VAL A 114 -22.67 -25.09 -5.72
N PHE A 115 -22.74 -26.20 -6.44
CA PHE A 115 -23.98 -26.78 -6.92
C PHE A 115 -24.51 -27.76 -5.87
N ALA A 116 -25.82 -27.76 -5.66
CA ALA A 116 -26.55 -28.74 -4.88
C ALA A 116 -27.46 -29.52 -5.83
N ASP A 117 -27.65 -30.81 -5.57
CA ASP A 117 -28.47 -31.68 -6.42
C ASP A 117 -29.97 -31.38 -6.21
N ASP A 118 -30.37 -30.98 -4.99
CA ASP A 118 -31.77 -30.66 -4.63
C ASP A 118 -31.92 -29.35 -3.82
N ARG A 119 -33.15 -28.81 -3.80
CA ARG A 119 -33.50 -27.62 -2.99
C ARG A 119 -33.38 -27.84 -1.48
N GLU A 120 -33.54 -29.08 -1.01
CA GLU A 120 -33.35 -29.43 0.40
C GLU A 120 -31.87 -29.42 0.76
N GLU A 121 -31.01 -30.04 -0.06
CA GLU A 121 -29.56 -29.99 0.11
C GLU A 121 -29.01 -28.56 0.07
N GLN A 122 -29.55 -27.68 -0.80
CA GLN A 122 -29.20 -26.26 -0.80
C GLN A 122 -29.51 -25.56 0.54
N ARG A 123 -30.64 -25.91 1.17
CA ARG A 123 -31.03 -25.33 2.47
C ARG A 123 -30.16 -25.87 3.60
N ASP A 124 -29.80 -27.15 3.57
CA ASP A 124 -28.92 -27.77 4.56
C ASP A 124 -27.48 -27.24 4.44
N LEU A 125 -26.98 -27.05 3.22
CA LEU A 125 -25.70 -26.39 2.95
C LEU A 125 -25.70 -24.94 3.44
N LYS A 126 -26.79 -24.21 3.25
CA LYS A 126 -26.93 -22.85 3.78
C LYS A 126 -26.94 -22.84 5.31
N LYS A 127 -27.69 -23.75 5.92
CA LYS A 127 -27.83 -23.84 7.38
C LYS A 127 -26.51 -24.24 8.07
N THR A 128 -25.79 -25.20 7.50
CA THR A 128 -24.46 -25.62 8.01
C THR A 128 -23.42 -24.51 7.87
N LEU A 129 -23.52 -23.68 6.83
CA LEU A 129 -22.67 -22.50 6.68
C LEU A 129 -23.01 -21.43 7.73
N GLU A 130 -24.30 -21.14 7.94
CA GLU A 130 -24.77 -20.18 8.96
C GLU A 130 -24.45 -20.65 10.38
N GLU A 131 -24.55 -21.94 10.68
CA GLU A 131 -24.17 -22.49 11.99
C GLU A 131 -22.66 -22.44 12.26
N GLY A 132 -21.82 -22.56 11.22
CA GLY A 132 -20.36 -22.44 11.35
C GLY A 132 -19.85 -20.99 11.49
N ASP A 133 -20.61 -20.01 11.00
CA ASP A 133 -20.27 -18.57 11.09
C ASP A 133 -20.58 -18.00 12.50
N LEU A 134 -21.63 -18.51 13.14
CA LEU A 134 -22.02 -18.13 14.51
C LEU A 134 -21.02 -18.59 15.59
N GLU A 135 -20.11 -19.54 15.28
CA GLU A 135 -19.08 -20.00 16.24
C GLU A 135 -17.82 -19.10 16.27
N ASP A 136 -17.57 -18.22 15.28
CA ASP A 136 -16.38 -17.33 15.25
C ASP A 136 -16.73 -15.85 15.58
N ASP A 137 -18.03 -15.48 15.57
CA ASP A 137 -18.54 -14.13 15.91
C ASP A 137 -19.03 -13.97 17.38
N GLU A 138 -19.16 -15.04 18.16
CA GLU A 138 -19.58 -15.00 19.58
C GLU A 138 -18.46 -14.55 20.57
N ASP A 139 -17.48 -13.77 20.12
CA ASP A 139 -16.31 -13.39 20.93
C ASP A 139 -16.07 -11.85 21.00
N GLU A 140 -17.06 -11.04 20.62
CA GLU A 140 -17.15 -9.62 21.01
C GLU A 140 -17.86 -9.49 22.38
N ASP A 141 -17.06 -9.48 23.45
CA ASP A 141 -17.29 -8.74 24.71
C ASP A 141 -18.70 -8.78 25.37
N GLU A 142 -19.32 -9.96 25.53
CA GLU A 142 -20.39 -10.14 26.53
C GLU A 142 -19.88 -10.90 27.76
N GLU A 143 -19.25 -10.15 28.69
CA GLU A 143 -19.36 -10.46 30.12
C GLU A 143 -20.80 -10.18 30.62
N GLU A 144 -21.82 -10.72 29.95
CA GLU A 144 -23.19 -10.69 30.45
C GLU A 144 -23.80 -12.10 30.37
N ASP A 145 -23.85 -12.74 31.54
CA ASP A 145 -24.45 -14.04 31.78
C ASP A 145 -25.84 -14.18 31.10
N SER A 146 -25.91 -14.82 29.94
CA SER A 146 -27.17 -15.35 29.42
C SER A 146 -27.57 -16.58 30.26
N PHE A 147 -28.18 -16.29 31.42
CA PHE A 147 -28.75 -17.26 32.36
C PHE A 147 -29.69 -18.30 31.69
N ALA A 148 -30.21 -17.99 30.51
CA ALA A 148 -31.11 -18.82 29.71
C ALA A 148 -30.43 -19.99 28.96
N ALA A 149 -29.15 -19.89 28.57
CA ALA A 149 -28.45 -20.95 27.83
C ALA A 149 -28.02 -22.12 28.75
N ARG A 150 -27.90 -21.87 30.05
CA ARG A 150 -27.38 -22.82 31.05
C ARG A 150 -28.36 -23.91 31.48
N GLN A 151 -29.62 -23.83 31.05
CA GLN A 151 -30.70 -24.68 31.56
C GLN A 151 -30.95 -25.96 30.75
N ARG A 152 -30.23 -26.19 29.63
CA ARG A 152 -30.58 -27.24 28.68
C ARG A 152 -29.71 -28.50 28.62
N GLN A 153 -28.57 -28.61 29.32
CA GLN A 153 -27.82 -29.88 29.37
C GLN A 153 -27.07 -30.14 30.70
N PRO A 154 -26.95 -31.40 31.16
CA PRO A 154 -26.13 -31.77 32.30
C PRO A 154 -24.64 -31.67 31.94
N GLN A 155 -24.09 -30.47 32.08
CA GLN A 155 -22.67 -30.18 31.89
C GLN A 155 -21.84 -30.88 32.97
N GLN A 156 -21.04 -31.88 32.58
CA GLN A 156 -19.99 -32.40 33.45
C GLN A 156 -19.04 -31.25 33.78
N LYS A 157 -18.94 -30.88 35.07
CA LYS A 157 -18.08 -29.77 35.51
C LYS A 157 -16.62 -30.08 35.21
N LYS A 158 -16.06 -29.41 34.19
CA LYS A 158 -14.61 -29.49 33.89
C LYS A 158 -13.82 -29.11 35.15
N SER A 159 -12.70 -29.79 35.38
CA SER A 159 -11.85 -29.48 36.53
C SER A 159 -11.19 -28.10 36.38
N GLN A 160 -10.90 -27.42 37.49
CA GLN A 160 -10.27 -26.07 37.46
C GLN A 160 -9.01 -26.01 36.59
N LYS A 161 -8.18 -27.07 36.64
CA LYS A 161 -6.96 -27.19 35.83
C LYS A 161 -7.25 -27.28 34.32
N GLN A 162 -8.37 -27.89 33.94
CA GLN A 162 -8.81 -27.95 32.54
C GLN A 162 -9.30 -26.58 32.07
N ILE A 163 -10.01 -25.83 32.92
CA ILE A 163 -10.49 -24.48 32.62
C ILE A 163 -9.30 -23.52 32.42
N ASP A 164 -8.29 -23.59 33.30
CA ASP A 164 -7.09 -22.76 33.16
C ASP A 164 -6.27 -23.11 31.90
N ALA A 165 -6.20 -24.40 31.55
CA ALA A 165 -5.53 -24.86 30.33
C ALA A 165 -6.29 -24.41 29.06
N GLU A 166 -7.61 -24.47 29.07
CA GLU A 166 -8.48 -23.98 27.98
C GLU A 166 -8.31 -22.45 27.80
N ARG A 167 -8.30 -21.68 28.89
CA ARG A 167 -8.04 -20.24 28.86
C ARG A 167 -6.66 -19.90 28.31
N GLN A 168 -5.63 -20.66 28.69
CA GLN A 168 -4.27 -20.48 28.14
C GLN A 168 -4.20 -20.85 26.66
N ALA A 169 -4.88 -21.92 26.23
CA ALA A 169 -4.95 -22.34 24.83
C ALA A 169 -5.63 -21.26 23.97
N LEU A 170 -6.75 -20.70 24.43
CA LEU A 170 -7.44 -19.60 23.76
C LEU A 170 -6.57 -18.33 23.67
N ALA A 171 -5.91 -17.95 24.77
CA ALA A 171 -5.00 -16.81 24.76
C ALA A 171 -3.80 -17.02 23.80
N ALA A 172 -3.28 -18.25 23.71
CA ALA A 172 -2.23 -18.61 22.76
C ALA A 172 -2.73 -18.56 21.31
N ALA A 173 -3.94 -19.06 21.03
CA ALA A 173 -4.56 -19.00 19.72
C ALA A 173 -4.79 -17.55 19.26
N ARG A 174 -5.30 -16.67 20.14
CA ARG A 174 -5.48 -15.23 19.86
C ARG A 174 -4.14 -14.55 19.55
N ARG A 175 -3.09 -14.85 20.33
CA ARG A 175 -1.72 -14.36 20.06
C ARG A 175 -1.21 -14.84 18.70
N ALA A 176 -1.45 -16.11 18.35
CA ALA A 176 -1.06 -16.66 17.06
C ALA A 176 -1.79 -15.98 15.88
N LYS A 177 -3.12 -15.81 15.96
CA LYS A 177 -3.92 -15.06 14.96
C LYS A 177 -3.37 -13.63 14.79
N LYS A 178 -3.12 -12.91 15.89
CA LYS A 178 -2.55 -11.55 15.86
C LYS A 178 -1.17 -11.48 15.19
N MET A 179 -0.29 -12.46 15.47
CA MET A 179 1.04 -12.51 14.86
C MET A 179 0.96 -12.81 13.36
N LYS A 180 0.04 -13.69 12.92
CA LYS A 180 -0.23 -13.93 11.49
C LYS A 180 -0.71 -12.65 10.79
N LYS A 181 -1.69 -11.94 11.39
CA LYS A 181 -2.24 -10.69 10.87
C LYS A 181 -1.16 -9.62 10.70
N ARG A 182 -0.35 -9.38 11.73
CA ARG A 182 0.78 -8.44 11.66
C ARG A 182 1.81 -8.81 10.59
N ALA A 183 2.08 -10.09 10.40
CA ALA A 183 2.97 -10.55 9.33
C ALA A 183 2.37 -10.29 7.94
N ALA A 184 1.05 -10.43 7.77
CA ALA A 184 0.33 -10.07 6.55
C ALA A 184 0.46 -8.57 6.25
N GLU A 185 0.08 -7.74 7.23
CA GLU A 185 0.14 -6.28 7.16
C GLU A 185 1.57 -5.80 6.84
N GLY A 186 2.59 -6.44 7.43
CA GLY A 186 3.99 -6.14 7.15
C GLY A 186 4.39 -6.39 5.68
N ARG A 187 3.85 -7.45 5.05
CA ARG A 187 4.10 -7.74 3.63
C ARG A 187 3.36 -6.76 2.72
N GLU A 188 2.11 -6.45 3.03
CA GLU A 188 1.31 -5.46 2.30
C GLU A 188 1.93 -4.06 2.36
N ASN A 189 2.37 -3.64 3.55
CA ASN A 189 3.04 -2.35 3.73
C ASN A 189 4.35 -2.27 2.94
N LYS A 190 5.11 -3.37 2.90
CA LYS A 190 6.33 -3.47 2.07
C LYS A 190 6.01 -3.37 0.58
N LEU A 191 4.95 -4.03 0.12
CA LEU A 191 4.47 -3.95 -1.26
C LEU A 191 4.13 -2.51 -1.63
N LYS A 192 3.30 -1.84 -0.81
CA LYS A 192 2.91 -0.43 -0.99
C LYS A 192 4.13 0.49 -1.03
N ALA A 193 5.07 0.31 -0.11
CA ALA A 193 6.31 1.11 -0.06
C ALA A 193 7.16 0.92 -1.33
N LEU A 194 7.31 -0.31 -1.82
CA LEU A 194 8.04 -0.59 -3.06
C LEU A 194 7.34 0.00 -4.28
N GLN A 195 6.01 -0.07 -4.33
CA GLN A 195 5.22 0.57 -5.39
C GLN A 195 5.43 2.08 -5.41
N LYS A 196 5.35 2.76 -4.25
CA LYS A 196 5.67 4.20 -4.12
C LYS A 196 7.09 4.50 -4.61
N GLN A 197 8.09 3.70 -4.19
CA GLN A 197 9.46 3.88 -4.68
C GLN A 197 9.56 3.73 -6.21
N PHE A 198 8.86 2.76 -6.79
CA PHE A 198 8.85 2.55 -8.23
C PHE A 198 8.18 3.69 -9.00
N THR A 199 7.09 4.27 -8.47
CA THR A 199 6.45 5.43 -9.09
C THR A 199 7.38 6.64 -9.08
N HIS A 200 8.05 6.91 -7.96
CA HIS A 200 9.05 7.99 -7.87
C HIS A 200 10.21 7.80 -8.84
N ILE A 201 10.79 6.60 -8.94
CA ILE A 201 11.88 6.31 -9.89
C ILE A 201 11.40 6.43 -11.33
N SER A 202 10.18 5.97 -11.63
CA SER A 202 9.59 6.10 -12.95
C SER A 202 9.35 7.57 -13.32
N ALA A 203 8.86 8.38 -12.38
CA ALA A 203 8.68 9.82 -12.57
C ALA A 203 10.03 10.53 -12.78
N ALA A 204 11.04 10.21 -11.96
CA ALA A 204 12.39 10.72 -12.09
C ALA A 204 13.02 10.34 -13.46
N GLY A 205 12.81 9.11 -13.93
CA GLY A 205 13.24 8.66 -15.25
C GLY A 205 12.62 9.50 -16.37
N ARG A 206 11.29 9.71 -16.34
CA ARG A 206 10.61 10.60 -17.31
C ARG A 206 11.15 12.03 -17.25
N ALA A 207 11.40 12.56 -16.06
CA ALA A 207 11.95 13.89 -15.88
C ALA A 207 13.35 14.04 -16.48
N LEU A 208 14.23 13.03 -16.31
CA LEU A 208 15.54 13.00 -16.96
C LEU A 208 15.42 12.92 -18.48
N ASP A 209 14.51 12.12 -19.01
CA ASP A 209 14.27 12.05 -20.45
C ASP A 209 13.80 13.39 -21.02
N LEU A 210 12.97 14.14 -20.30
CA LEU A 210 12.60 15.51 -20.66
C LEU A 210 13.80 16.47 -20.61
N GLN A 211 14.69 16.34 -19.63
CA GLN A 211 15.92 17.14 -19.56
C GLN A 211 16.85 16.83 -20.73
N ARG A 212 17.01 15.55 -21.09
CA ARG A 212 17.80 15.12 -22.25
C ARG A 212 17.17 15.63 -23.54
N ALA A 213 15.85 15.60 -23.66
CA ALA A 213 15.13 16.15 -24.81
C ALA A 213 15.38 17.66 -24.98
N LYS A 214 15.33 18.42 -23.87
CA LYS A 214 15.66 19.85 -23.86
C LYS A 214 17.10 20.13 -24.30
N MET A 215 18.06 19.31 -23.86
CA MET A 215 19.48 19.44 -24.23
C MET A 215 19.79 18.95 -25.65
N ALA A 216 18.95 18.09 -26.21
CA ALA A 216 19.11 17.53 -27.56
C ALA A 216 18.28 18.29 -28.61
N HIS A 217 17.63 19.39 -28.21
CA HIS A 217 16.67 20.14 -29.03
C HIS A 217 15.65 19.23 -29.72
N THR A 218 15.09 18.28 -28.96
CA THR A 218 13.99 17.42 -29.42
C THR A 218 12.67 17.85 -28.83
N VAL A 219 11.58 17.34 -29.40
CA VAL A 219 10.23 17.54 -28.88
C VAL A 219 10.10 16.95 -27.47
N GLY A 220 9.45 17.67 -26.56
CA GLY A 220 9.11 17.14 -25.24
C GLY A 220 9.18 18.15 -24.10
N GLY A 221 8.21 18.07 -23.19
CA GLY A 221 8.16 18.83 -21.94
C GLY A 221 7.60 20.24 -22.06
N VAL A 222 7.52 20.93 -20.93
CA VAL A 222 7.09 22.34 -20.82
C VAL A 222 8.26 23.22 -20.36
N ASN A 223 8.24 24.50 -20.74
CA ASN A 223 9.13 25.50 -20.18
C ASN A 223 8.65 25.91 -18.77
N LYS A 224 9.45 26.75 -18.10
CA LYS A 224 9.10 27.27 -16.76
C LYS A 224 7.83 28.13 -16.74
N ASN A 225 7.37 28.57 -17.92
CA ASN A 225 6.17 29.38 -18.12
C ASN A 225 4.96 28.52 -18.56
N GLY A 226 5.06 27.18 -18.51
CA GLY A 226 3.99 26.26 -18.90
C GLY A 226 3.82 26.03 -20.41
N LEU A 227 4.59 26.69 -21.29
CA LEU A 227 4.52 26.49 -22.74
C LEU A 227 5.21 25.19 -23.16
N LYS A 228 4.52 24.37 -23.98
CA LYS A 228 5.02 23.08 -24.48
C LYS A 228 6.12 23.25 -25.53
N PHE A 229 7.21 22.50 -25.41
CA PHE A 229 8.27 22.45 -26.42
C PHE A 229 7.88 21.55 -27.59
N LYS A 230 7.56 22.16 -28.73
CA LYS A 230 7.19 21.45 -29.96
C LYS A 230 8.04 21.92 -31.14
N ILE A 231 8.87 21.02 -31.67
CA ILE A 231 9.66 21.21 -32.89
C ILE A 231 9.00 20.37 -33.98
N ARG A 232 8.68 20.98 -35.13
CA ARG A 232 7.99 20.32 -36.25
C ARG A 232 8.96 19.85 -37.34
N GLU A 233 10.24 20.19 -37.20
CA GLU A 233 11.27 19.78 -38.14
C GLU A 233 11.72 18.35 -37.86
N ARG A 234 11.91 17.57 -38.93
CA ARG A 234 12.51 16.23 -38.82
C ARG A 234 14.02 16.36 -38.57
N ARG A 235 14.59 15.41 -37.83
CA ARG A 235 16.04 15.25 -37.79
C ARG A 235 16.52 14.91 -39.21
N ARG A 236 17.46 15.71 -39.72
CA ARG A 236 18.13 15.47 -41.00
C ARG A 236 19.17 14.37 -40.86
#